data_AF-A0AAU9VVK9-F1
#
_entry.id   AF-A0AAU9VVK9-F1
#
_cell.length_a   1.000
_cell.length_b   1.000
_cell.length_c   1.000
_cell.angle_alpha   90.00
_cell.angle_beta   90.00
_cell.angle_gamma   90.00
#
_symmetry.space_group_name_H-M   'P 1'
#
loop_
_entity.id
_entity.type
_entity.pdbx_description
1 polymer ?
#
loop_
_entity_poly.entity_id
_entity_poly.type
_entity_poly.pdbx_seq_one_letter_code
_entity_poly.pdbx_strand_id
1 'polypeptide(L)'
;MGRMSRYKKIKSCDPFYKGPKKESKATSAKSLAKKEKLGEQGMPRAAKDLMKRQLVMKKTAVKKRTVRKQKKTAQSEMKKFQRIPGESKKEYFNRIDQEATQEVAEALKASRKMRDARKKHLKDRKEKMKEKKRLSQENASFDLTKDNVRFGDVVMQPPSITAKPRKAAEANKGSKALLLHSLIPQNTKDTNVQNRTPDNSGIPKTKKRKHMSALEQEKADKEREHAIMAYRMIRKQRLQEKEEIV
;
A
#
# COMPACT_ATOMS: atom_id res chain seq x y z
N MET A 1 19.93 -20.85 -11.39
CA MET A 1 19.03 -21.71 -10.57
C MET A 1 17.63 -21.11 -10.55
N GLY A 2 16.66 -21.77 -11.20
CA GLY A 2 15.28 -21.30 -11.30
C GLY A 2 14.51 -21.55 -10.00
N ARG A 3 13.66 -20.60 -9.59
CA ARG A 3 12.79 -20.75 -8.43
C ARG A 3 11.75 -21.83 -8.70
N MET A 4 11.91 -23.01 -8.11
CA MET A 4 10.88 -24.03 -8.12
C MET A 4 9.71 -23.59 -7.23
N SER A 5 8.55 -23.34 -7.84
CA SER A 5 7.27 -23.26 -7.12
C SER A 5 6.92 -24.66 -6.61
N ARG A 6 7.32 -24.97 -5.37
CA ARG A 6 7.22 -26.31 -4.76
C ARG A 6 5.96 -26.56 -3.92
N TYR A 7 4.88 -25.83 -4.14
CA TYR A 7 3.62 -26.12 -3.44
C TYR A 7 2.44 -26.11 -4.42
N LYS A 8 2.20 -27.24 -5.08
CA LYS A 8 0.84 -27.58 -5.51
C LYS A 8 0.08 -27.87 -4.22
N LYS A 9 -1.01 -27.13 -3.95
CA LYS A 9 -1.92 -27.44 -2.84
C LYS A 9 -2.50 -28.83 -3.11
N ILE A 10 -1.91 -29.85 -2.50
CA ILE A 10 -2.51 -31.17 -2.44
C ILE A 10 -3.78 -30.96 -1.62
N LYS A 11 -4.94 -31.09 -2.26
CA LYS A 11 -6.20 -31.12 -1.50
C LYS A 11 -6.06 -32.29 -0.55
N SER A 12 -6.29 -32.06 0.74
CA SER A 12 -6.34 -33.10 1.77
C SER A 12 -7.45 -34.08 1.40
N CYS A 13 -7.11 -35.10 0.62
CA CYS A 13 -7.93 -36.28 0.48
C CYS A 13 -7.80 -37.00 1.81
N ASP A 14 -8.89 -37.03 2.57
CA ASP A 14 -8.99 -37.82 3.79
C ASP A 14 -8.65 -39.29 3.45
N PRO A 15 -7.56 -39.86 4.01
CA PRO A 15 -7.11 -41.20 3.67
C PRO A 15 -8.11 -42.30 4.07
N PHE A 16 -9.13 -41.98 4.89
CA PHE A 16 -10.15 -42.91 5.34
C PHE A 16 -11.51 -42.75 4.64
N TYR A 17 -11.62 -41.83 3.68
CA TYR A 17 -12.88 -41.62 2.95
C TYR A 17 -13.17 -42.76 1.95
N LYS A 18 -14.17 -43.60 2.27
CA LYS A 18 -14.66 -44.72 1.43
C LYS A 18 -15.91 -44.38 0.58
N GLY A 19 -16.26 -43.10 0.43
CA GLY A 19 -17.43 -42.68 -0.34
C GLY A 19 -17.19 -42.64 -1.87
N PRO A 20 -18.26 -42.68 -2.69
CA PRO A 20 -18.14 -42.59 -4.15
C PRO A 20 -17.49 -41.25 -4.56
N LYS A 21 -16.41 -41.34 -5.34
CA LYS A 21 -15.68 -40.16 -5.82
C LYS A 21 -16.58 -39.34 -6.73
N LYS A 22 -16.75 -38.04 -6.43
CA LYS A 22 -17.35 -37.09 -7.38
C LYS A 22 -16.41 -36.92 -8.57
N GLU A 23 -16.79 -37.50 -9.71
CA GLU A 23 -16.24 -37.18 -11.03
C GLU A 23 -16.17 -35.65 -11.19
N SER A 24 -14.96 -35.11 -11.31
CA SER A 24 -14.79 -33.69 -11.57
C SER A 24 -15.34 -33.38 -12.95
N LYS A 25 -16.44 -32.61 -13.01
CA LYS A 25 -17.04 -32.12 -14.26
C LYS A 25 -15.94 -31.53 -15.15
N ALA A 26 -15.72 -32.17 -16.30
CA ALA A 26 -14.83 -31.68 -17.35
C ALA A 26 -15.26 -30.25 -17.72
N THR A 27 -14.36 -29.29 -17.54
CA THR A 27 -14.53 -27.94 -18.02
C THR A 27 -14.58 -27.96 -19.55
N SER A 28 -15.76 -27.64 -20.08
CA SER A 28 -16.07 -27.28 -21.48
C SER A 28 -14.94 -27.44 -22.49
N ALA A 29 -14.92 -28.59 -23.17
CA ALA A 29 -14.16 -28.79 -24.38
C ALA A 29 -14.66 -27.83 -25.46
N LYS A 30 -13.82 -26.86 -25.80
CA LYS A 30 -13.98 -25.96 -26.95
C LYS A 30 -13.92 -26.82 -28.21
N SER A 31 -15.02 -26.87 -28.96
CA SER A 31 -15.13 -27.57 -30.24
C SER A 31 -14.13 -27.01 -31.26
N LEU A 32 -13.11 -27.79 -31.59
CA LEU A 32 -12.26 -27.58 -32.77
C LEU A 32 -12.31 -28.86 -33.60
N ALA A 33 -13.38 -29.00 -34.37
CA ALA A 33 -13.42 -29.93 -35.47
C ALA A 33 -12.40 -29.48 -36.53
N LYS A 34 -11.19 -30.02 -36.48
CA LYS A 34 -10.34 -30.13 -37.67
C LYS A 34 -10.56 -31.51 -38.25
N LYS A 35 -11.07 -31.56 -39.48
CA LYS A 35 -11.06 -32.77 -40.30
C LYS A 35 -9.60 -33.20 -40.47
N GLU A 36 -9.16 -34.18 -39.68
CA GLU A 36 -7.88 -34.84 -39.90
C GLU A 36 -8.04 -35.73 -41.14
N LYS A 37 -7.25 -35.45 -42.19
CA LYS A 37 -7.10 -36.39 -43.30
C LYS A 37 -6.38 -37.62 -42.75
N LEU A 38 -7.07 -38.77 -42.76
CA LEU A 38 -6.50 -40.09 -42.49
C LEU A 38 -5.31 -40.33 -43.43
N GLY A 39 -4.08 -40.25 -42.92
CA GLY A 39 -2.87 -40.59 -43.69
C GLY A 39 -1.62 -39.77 -43.36
N GLU A 40 -1.74 -38.59 -42.74
CA GLU A 40 -0.56 -37.81 -42.35
C GLU A 40 -0.24 -38.00 -40.87
N GLN A 41 0.77 -38.82 -40.57
CA GLN A 41 1.36 -38.85 -39.23
C GLN A 41 2.04 -37.50 -38.98
N GLY A 42 1.32 -36.60 -38.30
CA GLY A 42 1.82 -35.26 -38.04
C GLY A 42 3.14 -35.30 -37.28
N MET A 43 4.15 -34.57 -37.80
CA MET A 43 5.47 -34.50 -37.18
C MET A 43 5.37 -34.22 -35.67
N PRO A 44 6.08 -34.98 -34.81
CA PRO A 44 6.05 -34.81 -33.36
C PRO A 44 6.33 -33.37 -32.96
N ARG A 45 5.67 -32.92 -31.89
CA ARG A 45 5.74 -31.52 -31.44
C ARG A 45 7.18 -31.04 -31.22
N ALA A 46 8.04 -31.90 -30.69
CA ALA A 46 9.46 -31.61 -30.49
C ALA A 46 10.19 -31.27 -31.80
N ALA A 47 9.93 -32.00 -32.87
CA ALA A 47 10.55 -31.75 -34.18
C ALA A 47 9.99 -30.48 -34.84
N LYS A 48 8.69 -30.18 -34.67
CA LYS A 48 8.08 -28.90 -35.10
C LYS A 48 8.72 -27.71 -34.39
N ASP A 49 8.97 -27.81 -33.09
CA ASP A 49 9.59 -26.74 -32.30
C ASP A 49 11.08 -26.57 -32.66
N LEU A 50 11.78 -27.67 -32.95
CA LEU A 50 13.17 -27.64 -33.39
C LEU A 50 13.33 -26.94 -34.74
N MET A 51 12.50 -27.27 -35.73
CA MET A 51 12.53 -26.62 -37.05
C MET A 51 12.19 -25.12 -36.96
N LYS A 52 11.18 -24.76 -36.17
CA LYS A 52 10.85 -23.34 -35.91
C LYS A 52 12.04 -22.60 -35.29
N ARG A 53 12.73 -23.22 -34.33
CA ARG A 53 13.91 -22.63 -33.68
C ARG A 53 15.06 -22.42 -34.68
N GLN A 54 15.32 -23.38 -35.57
CA GLN A 54 16.34 -23.24 -36.61
C GLN A 54 16.02 -22.09 -37.58
N LEU A 55 14.76 -21.91 -37.98
CA LEU A 55 14.34 -20.82 -38.86
C LEU A 55 14.50 -19.44 -38.20
N VAL A 56 14.19 -19.31 -36.92
CA VAL A 56 14.39 -18.05 -36.15
C VAL A 56 15.89 -17.74 -36.01
N MET A 57 16.72 -18.74 -35.78
CA MET A 57 18.18 -18.58 -35.68
C MET A 57 18.78 -18.11 -37.02
N LYS A 58 18.34 -18.68 -38.15
CA LYS A 58 18.79 -18.23 -39.49
C LYS A 58 18.40 -16.78 -39.78
N LYS A 59 17.18 -16.36 -39.43
CA LYS A 59 16.71 -14.97 -39.63
C LYS A 59 17.47 -13.93 -38.79
N THR A 60 17.86 -14.28 -37.57
CA THR A 60 18.62 -13.37 -36.69
C THR A 60 20.11 -13.25 -37.07
N ALA A 61 20.70 -14.30 -37.62
CA ALA A 61 22.08 -14.27 -38.13
C ALA A 61 22.23 -13.34 -39.35
N VAL A 62 21.26 -13.34 -40.27
CA VAL A 62 21.27 -12.48 -41.46
C VAL A 62 21.11 -11.00 -41.09
N LYS A 63 20.24 -10.67 -40.11
CA LYS A 63 20.12 -9.30 -39.59
C LYS A 63 21.37 -8.79 -38.87
N LYS A 64 22.17 -9.66 -38.23
CA LYS A 64 23.43 -9.23 -37.60
C LYS A 64 24.53 -8.86 -38.61
N ARG A 65 24.54 -9.44 -39.82
CA ARG A 65 25.54 -9.12 -40.85
C ARG A 65 25.28 -7.78 -41.53
N THR A 66 24.02 -7.38 -41.72
CA THR A 66 23.67 -6.09 -42.33
C THR A 66 23.88 -4.91 -41.37
N VAL A 67 23.59 -5.07 -40.07
CA VAL A 67 23.79 -4.01 -39.06
C VAL A 67 25.29 -3.73 -38.79
N ARG A 68 26.17 -4.72 -38.97
CA ARG A 68 27.62 -4.54 -38.71
C ARG A 68 28.33 -3.71 -39.80
N LYS A 69 27.76 -3.62 -41.01
CA LYS A 69 28.35 -2.85 -42.13
C LYS A 69 27.99 -1.36 -42.06
N GLN A 70 26.84 -0.99 -41.47
CA GLN A 70 26.41 0.40 -41.29
C GLN A 70 26.92 1.07 -40.01
N LYS A 71 27.50 0.31 -39.06
CA LYS A 71 27.98 0.86 -37.78
C LYS A 71 29.44 1.33 -37.80
N LYS A 72 30.12 1.27 -38.95
CA LYS A 72 31.51 1.78 -39.10
C LYS A 72 31.59 3.24 -39.54
N THR A 73 30.49 3.87 -39.95
CA THR A 73 30.46 5.29 -40.39
C THR A 73 30.00 6.27 -39.31
N ALA A 74 29.54 5.80 -38.17
CA ALA A 74 29.38 6.64 -36.99
C ALA A 74 30.64 6.48 -36.14
N GLN A 75 31.69 7.23 -36.49
CA GLN A 75 32.75 7.53 -35.54
C GLN A 75 32.06 8.08 -34.29
N SER A 76 32.08 7.31 -33.21
CA SER A 76 31.79 7.84 -31.89
C SER A 76 32.77 8.99 -31.69
N GLU A 77 32.27 10.22 -31.63
CA GLU A 77 33.06 11.36 -31.17
C GLU A 77 33.68 10.95 -29.83
N MET A 78 34.94 10.56 -29.85
CA MET A 78 35.67 10.29 -28.62
C MET A 78 35.75 11.63 -27.93
N LYS A 79 34.99 11.79 -26.84
CA LYS A 79 35.08 12.97 -25.97
C LYS A 79 36.56 13.18 -25.67
N LYS A 80 37.12 14.27 -26.19
CA LYS A 80 38.53 14.59 -25.97
C LYS A 80 38.66 15.05 -24.53
N PHE A 81 39.07 14.15 -23.64
CA PHE A 81 39.37 14.49 -22.27
C PHE A 81 40.67 15.30 -22.23
N GLN A 82 40.53 16.63 -22.24
CA GLN A 82 41.66 17.53 -22.05
C GLN A 82 41.77 17.86 -20.55
N ARG A 83 43.00 18.00 -20.06
CA ARG A 83 43.27 18.46 -18.69
C ARG A 83 42.95 19.95 -18.60
N ILE A 84 42.25 20.36 -17.55
CA ILE A 84 41.95 21.78 -17.33
C ILE A 84 43.25 22.48 -16.87
N PRO A 85 43.55 23.70 -17.36
CA PRO A 85 44.68 24.46 -16.83
C PRO A 85 44.50 24.71 -15.32
N GLY A 86 45.51 24.34 -14.51
CA GLY A 86 45.48 24.46 -13.05
C GLY A 86 45.04 23.19 -12.29
N GLU A 87 44.59 22.15 -13.00
CA GLU A 87 44.17 20.87 -12.42
C GLU A 87 45.38 19.98 -12.03
N SER A 88 45.33 19.40 -10.83
CA SER A 88 46.31 18.38 -10.43
C SER A 88 46.12 17.09 -11.24
N LYS A 89 47.23 16.37 -11.52
CA LYS A 89 47.17 15.08 -12.24
C LYS A 89 46.20 14.09 -11.58
N LYS A 90 46.11 14.10 -10.25
CA LYS A 90 45.20 13.24 -9.48
C LYS A 90 43.73 13.60 -9.72
N GLU A 91 43.41 14.89 -9.75
CA GLU A 91 42.05 15.39 -9.98
C GLU A 91 41.57 15.05 -11.39
N TYR A 92 42.47 15.15 -12.37
CA TYR A 92 42.20 14.73 -13.75
C TYR A 92 41.80 13.27 -13.86
N PHE A 93 42.57 12.36 -13.26
CA PHE A 93 42.23 10.94 -13.28
C PHE A 93 40.94 10.65 -12.50
N ASN A 94 40.73 11.31 -11.36
CA ASN A 94 39.48 11.16 -10.62
C ASN A 94 38.26 11.58 -11.44
N ARG A 95 38.37 12.66 -12.23
CA ARG A 95 37.28 13.10 -13.12
C ARG A 95 37.02 12.08 -14.23
N ILE A 96 38.07 11.57 -14.87
CA ILE A 96 38.00 10.52 -15.89
C ILE A 96 37.29 9.29 -15.33
N ASP A 97 37.72 8.83 -14.15
CA ASP A 97 37.18 7.63 -13.52
C ASP A 97 35.71 7.80 -13.12
N GLN A 98 35.33 8.99 -12.64
CA GLN A 98 33.94 9.33 -12.36
C GLN A 98 33.07 9.33 -13.62
N GLU A 99 33.55 9.92 -14.72
CA GLU A 99 32.79 9.95 -15.97
C GLU A 99 32.66 8.53 -16.57
N ALA A 100 33.75 7.76 -16.58
CA ALA A 100 33.74 6.37 -17.04
C ALA A 100 32.79 5.50 -16.21
N THR A 101 32.81 5.64 -14.88
CA THR A 101 31.90 4.89 -14.00
C THR A 101 30.44 5.29 -14.21
N GLN A 102 30.15 6.57 -14.46
CA GLN A 102 28.81 7.05 -14.80
C GLN A 102 28.32 6.47 -16.14
N GLU A 103 29.13 6.54 -17.19
CA GLU A 103 28.77 5.99 -18.51
C GLU A 103 28.52 4.48 -18.46
N VAL A 104 29.37 3.73 -17.74
CA VAL A 104 29.16 2.29 -17.52
C VAL A 104 27.86 2.05 -16.76
N ALA A 105 27.59 2.82 -15.70
CA ALA A 105 26.35 2.69 -14.93
C ALA A 105 25.10 3.01 -15.77
N GLU A 106 25.17 4.01 -16.65
CA GLU A 106 24.09 4.37 -17.58
C GLU A 106 23.87 3.30 -18.63
N ALA A 107 24.92 2.78 -19.24
CA ALA A 107 24.85 1.67 -20.19
C ALA A 107 24.22 0.42 -19.54
N LEU A 108 24.61 0.10 -18.31
CA LEU A 108 24.02 -1.00 -17.53
C LEU A 108 22.54 -0.75 -17.23
N LYS A 109 22.15 0.47 -16.84
CA LYS A 109 20.75 0.86 -16.62
C LYS A 109 19.91 0.76 -17.92
N ALA A 110 20.46 1.21 -19.05
CA ALA A 110 19.81 1.17 -20.35
C ALA A 110 19.67 -0.28 -20.88
N SER A 111 20.67 -1.12 -20.64
CA SER A 111 20.63 -2.55 -21.02
C SER A 111 19.54 -3.31 -20.25
N ARG A 112 19.32 -2.95 -18.98
CA ARG A 112 18.37 -3.62 -18.10
C ARG A 112 16.97 -3.03 -18.26
N LYS A 113 16.25 -3.46 -19.29
CA LYS A 113 14.83 -3.14 -19.47
C LYS A 113 14.02 -3.70 -18.28
N MET A 114 13.63 -2.83 -17.34
CA MET A 114 12.61 -3.17 -16.36
C MET A 114 11.25 -3.23 -17.04
N ARG A 115 10.42 -4.19 -16.63
CA ARG A 115 9.01 -4.26 -17.03
C ARG A 115 8.29 -2.97 -16.61
N ASP A 116 7.46 -2.42 -17.49
CA ASP A 116 6.79 -1.13 -17.26
C ASP A 116 5.94 -1.12 -15.98
N ALA A 117 5.30 -2.24 -15.65
CA ALA A 117 4.56 -2.42 -14.40
C ALA A 117 5.44 -2.20 -13.15
N ARG A 118 6.70 -2.65 -13.18
CA ARG A 118 7.65 -2.45 -12.07
C ARG A 118 8.12 -1.00 -12.02
N LYS A 119 8.29 -0.35 -13.18
CA LYS A 119 8.66 1.07 -13.27
C LYS A 119 7.57 1.96 -12.68
N LYS A 120 6.30 1.71 -13.02
CA LYS A 120 5.13 2.39 -12.46
C LYS A 120 5.06 2.21 -10.94
N HIS A 121 5.13 0.97 -10.45
CA HIS A 121 5.10 0.71 -9.01
C HIS A 121 6.22 1.42 -8.23
N LEU A 122 7.44 1.51 -8.80
CA LEU A 122 8.53 2.26 -8.16
C LEU A 122 8.25 3.77 -8.12
N LYS A 123 7.64 4.33 -9.16
CA LYS A 123 7.22 5.74 -9.19
C LYS A 123 6.14 6.02 -8.15
N ASP A 124 5.07 5.22 -8.15
CA ASP A 124 3.96 5.35 -7.20
C ASP A 124 4.47 5.25 -5.74
N ARG A 125 5.42 4.35 -5.47
CA ARG A 125 6.04 4.23 -4.14
C ARG A 125 6.85 5.48 -3.75
N LYS A 126 7.59 6.06 -4.70
CA LYS A 126 8.37 7.29 -4.46
C LYS A 126 7.47 8.49 -4.23
N GLU A 127 6.37 8.61 -4.97
CA GLU A 127 5.38 9.67 -4.81
C GLU A 127 4.70 9.58 -3.45
N LYS A 128 4.22 8.39 -3.05
CA LYS A 128 3.67 8.17 -1.70
C LYS A 128 4.63 8.55 -0.57
N MET A 129 5.93 8.27 -0.73
CA MET A 129 6.93 8.68 0.25
C MET A 129 7.12 10.20 0.30
N LYS A 130 7.11 10.89 -0.85
CA LYS A 130 7.17 12.36 -0.89
C LYS A 130 5.93 13.00 -0.27
N GLU A 131 4.75 12.48 -0.58
CA GLU A 131 3.48 12.97 -0.05
C GLU A 131 3.42 12.83 1.48
N LYS A 132 3.83 11.67 2.02
CA LYS A 132 3.96 11.48 3.48
C LYS A 132 4.90 12.50 4.13
N LYS A 133 6.03 12.81 3.48
CA LYS A 133 6.96 13.83 3.98
C LYS A 133 6.33 15.24 3.98
N ARG A 134 5.58 15.59 2.93
CA ARG A 134 4.85 16.87 2.87
C ARG A 134 3.80 16.97 3.97
N LEU A 135 2.97 15.95 4.13
CA LEU A 135 1.96 15.88 5.21
C LEU A 135 2.60 15.97 6.60
N SER A 136 3.73 15.29 6.82
CA SER A 136 4.45 15.40 8.10
C SER A 136 5.01 16.79 8.34
N GLN A 137 5.41 17.51 7.29
CA GLN A 137 5.92 18.88 7.40
C GLN A 137 4.77 19.88 7.62
N GLU A 138 3.61 19.66 6.99
CA GLU A 138 2.39 20.43 7.23
C GLU A 138 1.84 20.21 8.64
N ASN A 139 1.91 18.98 9.17
CA ASN A 139 1.49 18.69 10.54
C ASN A 139 2.51 19.14 11.61
N ALA A 140 3.75 19.46 11.22
CA ALA A 140 4.76 19.96 12.17
C ALA A 140 4.38 21.33 12.75
N SER A 141 3.59 22.15 12.03
CA SER A 141 3.04 23.39 12.56
C SER A 141 1.97 23.14 13.63
N PHE A 142 1.18 22.07 13.47
CA PHE A 142 0.16 21.67 14.45
C PHE A 142 0.78 21.13 15.74
N ASP A 143 1.89 20.40 15.66
CA ASP A 143 2.60 19.93 16.86
C ASP A 143 3.24 21.08 17.66
N LEU A 144 3.62 22.18 17.01
CA LEU A 144 4.14 23.38 17.68
C LEU A 144 3.04 24.20 18.39
N THR A 145 1.79 24.10 17.92
CA THR A 145 0.63 24.81 18.50
C THR A 145 -0.23 23.93 19.40
N LYS A 146 0.20 22.69 19.65
CA LYS A 146 -0.54 21.74 20.48
C LYS A 146 -0.13 21.86 21.94
N ASP A 147 -1.02 22.40 22.76
CA ASP A 147 -0.86 22.39 24.21
C ASP A 147 -1.12 20.97 24.76
N ASN A 148 -0.12 20.40 25.43
CA ASN A 148 -0.24 19.10 26.07
C ASN A 148 -0.81 19.26 27.48
N VAL A 149 -2.12 19.49 27.57
CA VAL A 149 -2.83 19.67 28.86
C VAL A 149 -3.58 18.39 29.22
N ARG A 150 -3.46 17.95 30.48
CA ARG A 150 -4.18 16.77 30.96
C ARG A 150 -5.65 17.12 31.17
N PHE A 151 -6.51 16.14 30.95
CA PHE A 151 -7.94 16.30 31.20
C PHE A 151 -8.18 16.59 32.69
N GLY A 152 -8.75 17.77 32.99
CA GLY A 152 -8.96 18.28 34.35
C GLY A 152 -8.10 19.50 34.70
N ASP A 153 -7.03 19.77 33.97
CA ASP A 153 -6.20 20.97 34.17
C ASP A 153 -6.79 22.15 33.39
N VAL A 154 -7.03 23.28 34.06
CA VAL A 154 -7.60 24.49 33.45
C VAL A 154 -6.47 25.38 32.93
N VAL A 155 -6.37 25.50 31.61
CA VAL A 155 -5.27 26.13 30.86
C VAL A 155 -4.95 27.56 31.32
N MET A 156 -5.97 28.33 31.69
CA MET A 156 -5.88 29.75 32.05
C MET A 156 -6.43 30.01 33.46
N GLN A 157 -6.15 29.13 34.41
CA GLN A 157 -6.52 29.35 35.79
C GLN A 157 -5.60 30.41 36.43
N PRO A 158 -6.14 31.39 37.18
CA PRO A 158 -5.31 32.30 37.95
C PRO A 158 -4.42 31.51 38.94
N PRO A 159 -3.20 31.99 39.25
CA PRO A 159 -2.30 31.29 40.15
C PRO A 159 -2.96 31.11 41.52
N SER A 160 -3.16 29.86 41.94
CA SER A 160 -3.64 29.55 43.28
C SER A 160 -2.48 29.70 44.26
N ILE A 161 -2.58 30.64 45.19
CA ILE A 161 -1.60 30.77 46.29
C ILE A 161 -1.82 29.59 47.24
N THR A 162 -1.06 28.50 47.03
CA THR A 162 -1.05 27.30 47.89
C THR A 162 0.04 27.36 48.96
N ALA A 163 0.81 28.45 48.99
CA ALA A 163 1.89 28.64 49.95
C ALA A 163 1.33 28.75 51.37
N LYS A 164 1.69 27.79 52.23
CA LYS A 164 1.34 27.82 53.65
C LYS A 164 2.06 29.00 54.32
N PRO A 165 1.36 29.87 55.06
CA PRO A 165 2.01 30.93 55.80
C PRO A 165 2.93 30.34 56.87
N ARG A 166 4.15 30.88 57.00
CA ARG A 166 5.31 30.34 57.74
C ARG A 166 5.09 30.07 59.25
N LYS A 167 3.91 30.38 59.80
CA LYS A 167 3.56 30.26 61.24
C LYS A 167 2.11 29.82 61.53
N ALA A 168 1.36 29.27 60.57
CA ALA A 168 0.00 28.79 60.86
C ALA A 168 0.03 27.36 61.43
N ALA A 169 -0.60 27.15 62.58
CA ALA A 169 -0.83 25.82 63.13
C ALA A 169 -1.91 25.09 62.31
N GLU A 170 -1.68 23.81 61.99
CA GLU A 170 -2.63 22.95 61.29
C GLU A 170 -3.76 22.54 62.25
N ALA A 171 -4.73 23.44 62.46
CA ALA A 171 -5.95 23.08 63.16
C ALA A 171 -6.83 22.25 62.23
N ASN A 172 -7.06 20.97 62.57
CA ASN A 172 -8.08 20.12 61.94
C ASN A 172 -9.49 20.63 62.29
N LYS A 173 -9.86 21.78 61.74
CA LYS A 173 -11.20 22.34 61.84
C LYS A 173 -12.09 21.54 60.90
N GLY A 174 -12.76 20.50 61.41
CA GLY A 174 -13.65 19.66 60.59
C GLY A 174 -13.86 18.22 61.06
N SER A 175 -13.30 17.79 62.20
CA SER A 175 -13.49 16.42 62.71
C SER A 175 -14.91 16.14 63.26
N LYS A 176 -15.82 17.11 63.22
CA LYS A 176 -17.23 16.88 63.55
C LYS A 176 -17.92 16.33 62.30
N ALA A 177 -18.33 15.07 62.34
CA ALA A 177 -19.16 14.48 61.30
C ALA A 177 -20.38 15.38 61.05
N LEU A 178 -20.63 15.75 59.79
CA LEU A 178 -21.76 16.62 59.46
C LEU A 178 -23.06 15.89 59.84
N LEU A 179 -24.01 16.61 60.43
CA LEU A 179 -25.36 16.12 60.77
C LEU A 179 -26.05 15.42 59.59
N LEU A 180 -25.69 15.77 58.35
CA LEU A 180 -26.21 15.13 57.16
C LEU A 180 -25.81 13.64 57.05
N HIS A 181 -24.60 13.26 57.48
CA HIS A 181 -24.17 11.85 57.51
C HIS A 181 -24.96 11.02 58.52
N SER A 182 -25.52 11.64 59.58
CA SER A 182 -26.41 10.95 60.52
C SER A 182 -27.86 10.85 60.04
N LEU A 183 -28.26 11.71 59.09
CA LEU A 183 -29.63 11.74 58.57
C LEU A 183 -29.81 10.93 57.29
N ILE A 184 -28.73 10.65 56.56
CA ILE A 184 -28.78 9.87 55.32
C ILE A 184 -28.16 8.49 55.60
N PRO A 185 -28.93 7.38 55.50
CA PRO A 185 -28.34 6.05 55.57
C PRO A 185 -27.39 5.87 54.40
N GLN A 186 -26.08 5.79 54.69
CA GLN A 186 -25.08 5.48 53.69
C GLN A 186 -25.23 4.03 53.26
N ASN A 187 -25.96 3.83 52.16
CA ASN A 187 -25.98 2.54 51.46
C ASN A 187 -24.57 2.27 50.93
N THR A 188 -23.83 1.48 51.70
CA THR A 188 -22.52 0.95 51.33
C THR A 188 -22.72 -0.12 50.28
N LYS A 189 -22.62 0.29 49.02
CA LYS A 189 -22.16 -0.45 47.84
C LYS A 189 -22.45 0.46 46.65
N ASP A 190 -21.42 1.07 46.11
CA ASP A 190 -21.09 0.81 44.71
C ASP A 190 -19.69 1.35 44.39
N THR A 191 -18.88 0.39 43.99
CA THR A 191 -17.56 0.54 43.40
C THR A 191 -17.60 1.43 42.16
N ASN A 192 -16.64 2.35 42.09
CA ASN A 192 -15.90 2.67 40.87
C ASN A 192 -16.76 3.09 39.65
N VAL A 193 -17.25 4.33 39.67
CA VAL A 193 -17.76 5.03 38.49
C VAL A 193 -16.74 6.10 38.09
N GLN A 194 -15.59 5.66 37.59
CA GLN A 194 -14.65 6.50 36.84
C GLN A 194 -14.47 5.84 35.47
N ASN A 195 -14.67 6.63 34.40
CA ASN A 195 -14.59 6.28 32.97
C ASN A 195 -15.88 5.78 32.31
N ARG A 196 -16.80 6.72 32.03
CA ARG A 196 -17.68 6.62 30.85
C ARG A 196 -17.45 7.85 29.98
N THR A 197 -16.76 7.63 28.87
CA THR A 197 -16.91 8.44 27.65
C THR A 197 -18.39 8.57 27.30
N PRO A 198 -18.84 9.60 26.55
CA PRO A 198 -20.22 9.65 26.08
C PRO A 198 -20.49 8.37 25.29
N ASP A 199 -21.21 7.46 25.94
CA ASP A 199 -21.48 6.14 25.42
C ASP A 199 -22.43 6.37 24.25
N ASN A 200 -22.11 5.79 23.10
CA ASN A 200 -22.99 5.74 21.92
C ASN A 200 -24.19 4.81 22.22
N SER A 201 -24.73 4.87 23.45
CA SER A 201 -25.73 4.00 24.04
C SER A 201 -27.13 4.20 23.44
N GLY A 202 -27.32 5.25 22.65
CA GLY A 202 -28.53 5.49 21.87
C GLY A 202 -28.54 4.84 20.48
N ILE A 203 -27.40 4.35 19.98
CA ILE A 203 -27.34 3.69 18.66
C ILE A 203 -27.48 2.19 18.88
N PRO A 204 -28.57 1.54 18.40
CA PRO A 204 -28.71 0.09 18.54
C PRO A 204 -27.50 -0.58 17.88
N LYS A 205 -26.78 -1.40 18.65
CA LYS A 205 -25.62 -2.15 18.16
C LYS A 205 -26.08 -3.04 17.01
N THR A 206 -25.77 -2.65 15.78
CA THR A 206 -26.11 -3.45 14.60
C THR A 206 -25.34 -4.77 14.65
N LYS A 207 -25.99 -5.85 14.20
CA LYS A 207 -25.33 -7.15 14.09
C LYS A 207 -24.12 -7.03 13.15
N LYS A 208 -22.99 -7.62 13.53
CA LYS A 208 -21.84 -7.69 12.61
C LYS A 208 -22.26 -8.47 11.36
N ARG A 209 -21.79 -8.07 10.17
CA ARG A 209 -22.18 -8.68 8.88
C ARG A 209 -22.14 -10.22 8.88
N LYS A 210 -21.12 -10.81 9.51
CA LYS A 210 -20.96 -12.28 9.63
C LYS A 210 -22.05 -12.99 10.46
N HIS A 211 -22.86 -12.23 11.21
CA HIS A 211 -23.96 -12.71 12.03
C HIS A 211 -25.34 -12.33 11.44
N MET A 212 -25.37 -11.70 10.25
CA MET A 212 -26.61 -11.39 9.56
C MET A 212 -26.99 -12.52 8.60
N SER A 213 -28.30 -12.78 8.47
CA SER A 213 -28.82 -13.72 7.48
C SER A 213 -28.55 -13.22 6.05
N ALA A 214 -28.54 -14.10 5.05
CA ALA A 214 -28.33 -13.71 3.64
C ALA A 214 -29.31 -12.62 3.17
N LEU A 215 -30.58 -12.73 3.54
CA LEU A 215 -31.61 -11.72 3.23
C LEU A 215 -31.35 -10.37 3.93
N GLU A 216 -30.84 -10.40 5.16
CA GLU A 216 -30.51 -9.22 5.94
C GLU A 216 -29.25 -8.52 5.39
N GLN A 217 -28.27 -9.30 4.94
CA GLN A 217 -27.10 -8.79 4.21
C GLN A 217 -27.50 -8.14 2.88
N GLU A 218 -28.40 -8.77 2.12
CA GLU A 218 -28.88 -8.22 0.85
C GLU A 218 -29.60 -6.88 1.06
N LYS A 219 -30.45 -6.76 2.07
CA LYS A 219 -31.12 -5.49 2.43
C LYS A 219 -30.11 -4.40 2.79
N ALA A 220 -29.15 -4.72 3.66
CA ALA A 220 -28.11 -3.76 4.06
C ALA A 220 -27.22 -3.33 2.88
N ASP A 221 -26.90 -4.25 1.96
CA ASP A 221 -26.12 -3.94 0.75
C ASP A 221 -26.92 -3.06 -0.21
N LYS A 222 -28.24 -3.28 -0.38
CA LYS A 222 -29.14 -2.38 -1.15
C LYS A 222 -29.22 -0.98 -0.56
N GLU A 223 -29.40 -0.86 0.75
CA GLU A 223 -29.43 0.44 1.44
C GLU A 223 -28.10 1.19 1.29
N ARG A 224 -26.98 0.47 1.38
CA ARG A 224 -25.64 1.01 1.13
C ARG A 224 -25.47 1.51 -0.30
N GLU A 225 -25.92 0.73 -1.29
CA GLU A 225 -25.89 1.14 -2.70
C GLU A 225 -26.73 2.40 -2.94
N HIS A 226 -27.94 2.45 -2.37
CA HIS A 226 -28.81 3.61 -2.43
C HIS A 226 -28.15 4.86 -1.85
N ALA A 227 -27.56 4.75 -0.66
CA ALA A 227 -26.82 5.86 -0.03
C ALA A 227 -25.62 6.33 -0.86
N ILE A 228 -24.88 5.40 -1.46
CA ILE A 228 -23.75 5.73 -2.35
C ILE A 228 -24.24 6.47 -3.60
N MET A 229 -25.34 6.02 -4.22
CA MET A 229 -25.92 6.69 -5.39
C MET A 229 -26.40 8.10 -5.05
N ALA A 230 -27.15 8.27 -3.96
CA ALA A 230 -27.59 9.57 -3.48
C ALA A 230 -26.41 10.53 -3.25
N TYR A 231 -25.35 10.07 -2.58
CA TYR A 231 -24.15 10.86 -2.37
C TYR A 231 -23.46 11.25 -3.69
N ARG A 232 -23.38 10.34 -4.66
CA ARG A 232 -22.81 10.63 -5.98
C ARG A 232 -23.61 11.70 -6.73
N MET A 233 -24.95 11.65 -6.66
CA MET A 233 -25.80 12.65 -7.28
C MET A 233 -25.60 14.04 -6.65
N ILE A 234 -25.64 14.13 -5.33
CA ILE A 234 -25.40 15.38 -4.59
C ILE A 234 -24.01 15.94 -4.90
N ARG A 235 -22.99 15.07 -4.95
CA ARG A 235 -21.63 15.49 -5.30
C ARG A 235 -21.52 16.01 -6.73
N LYS A 236 -22.25 15.41 -7.68
CA LYS A 236 -22.29 15.87 -9.07
C LYS A 236 -22.95 17.25 -9.17
N GLN A 237 -24.09 17.44 -8.49
CA GLN A 237 -24.78 18.74 -8.43
C GLN A 237 -23.87 19.84 -7.88
N ARG A 238 -23.21 19.59 -6.73
CA ARG A 238 -22.24 20.54 -6.14
C ARG A 238 -21.04 20.87 -7.03
N LEU A 239 -20.68 20.00 -7.97
CA LEU A 239 -19.62 20.28 -8.94
C LEU A 239 -20.13 21.15 -10.08
N GLN A 240 -21.34 20.88 -10.58
CA GLN A 240 -22.00 21.70 -11.61
C GLN A 240 -22.27 23.12 -11.10
N GLU A 241 -22.80 23.26 -9.88
CA GLU A 241 -22.97 24.57 -9.23
C GLU A 241 -21.65 25.35 -9.12
N LYS A 242 -20.53 24.66 -8.85
CA LYS A 242 -19.21 25.30 -8.80
C LYS A 242 -18.67 25.69 -10.18
N GLU A 243 -19.02 24.95 -11.22
CA GLU A 243 -18.64 25.23 -12.60
C GLU A 243 -19.51 26.36 -13.20
N GLU A 244 -20.75 26.53 -12.76
CA GLU A 244 -21.66 27.61 -13.20
C GLU A 244 -21.42 28.96 -12.50
N ILE A 245 -20.71 28.95 -11.36
CA ILE A 245 -20.35 30.17 -10.60
C ILE A 245 -19.01 30.79 -11.07
N VAL A 246 -18.32 30.15 -12.04
CA VAL A 246 -17.06 30.65 -12.66
C VAL A 246 -17.34 31.15 -14.07
#